data_AF-A0AAN8KD78-F1
#
_entry.id   AF-A0AAN8KD78-F1
#
_cell.length_a   1.000
_cell.length_b   1.000
_cell.length_c   1.000
_cell.angle_alpha   90.00
_cell.angle_beta   90.00
_cell.angle_gamma   90.00
#
_symmetry.space_group_name_H-M   'P 1'
#
loop_
_entity.id
_entity.type
_entity.pdbx_description
1 polymer ?
#
loop_
_entity_poly.entity_id
_entity_poly.type
_entity_poly.pdbx_seq_one_letter_code
_entity_poly.pdbx_strand_id
1 'polypeptide(L)'
;MPVTSDSVYKLFFTPDCANDGSMQSHTHSRLGTPAWWRVDLQDVYSIKKIVMYNTLSSSTMSRISGFQIKLSNSGSHSYSQARLCYTDTSSTSSVYEITSCNNGGAFSGRYVFVVKANNYLHFREFEVYAEYANVALNKPPIISSTVWSPDGYTNGNDGDYGTMTVSRGWWCVNLETHFNIDRIIINNKDTDSSINLLNGFKISLGYNDNCHAFSSSTPCYIDSSGVKRSYTVTGCNQGNTEFAGQTVFISNSNYIAFREMQVLIKAPTNLVDGKNILQSSTDGSLAVGLAIDDDTTTCSRTTSEAAAWWCVDLESNYEISMISLDTESQAFEVRLNTETSCNVDGFQSSVLCSSETASGNVFIPQCSSSTVALAARSVYFVARNNKIDVCNVKIYGDEIWSGCLAA
;
A
#
# COMPACT_ATOMS: atom_id res chain seq x y z
N MET A 1 16.10 -2.35 -8.29
CA MET A 1 14.95 -3.21 -8.69
C MET A 1 15.25 -3.79 -10.07
N PRO A 2 14.75 -4.99 -10.46
CA PRO A 2 15.05 -5.57 -11.77
C PRO A 2 14.54 -4.71 -12.92
N VAL A 3 15.34 -4.54 -13.97
CA VAL A 3 14.99 -3.76 -15.16
C VAL A 3 15.29 -4.49 -16.45
N THR A 4 14.54 -4.17 -17.51
CA THR A 4 14.68 -4.76 -18.84
C THR A 4 14.30 -3.76 -19.92
N SER A 5 14.81 -3.91 -21.15
CA SER A 5 14.38 -3.14 -22.31
C SER A 5 14.15 -4.02 -23.54
N ASP A 6 13.56 -3.44 -24.58
CA ASP A 6 13.40 -4.07 -25.88
C ASP A 6 14.74 -4.40 -26.55
N SER A 7 15.70 -3.48 -26.41
CA SER A 7 16.98 -3.54 -27.09
C SER A 7 18.00 -2.62 -26.41
N VAL A 8 19.26 -2.84 -26.75
CA VAL A 8 20.39 -2.03 -26.29
C VAL A 8 21.19 -1.56 -27.52
N TYR A 9 21.47 -0.26 -27.60
CA TYR A 9 22.23 0.33 -28.70
C TYR A 9 23.69 -0.12 -28.72
N LYS A 10 24.34 -0.11 -27.55
CA LYS A 10 25.71 -0.60 -27.31
C LYS A 10 25.84 -1.19 -25.90
N LEU A 11 26.79 -2.10 -25.71
CA LEU A 11 26.97 -2.88 -24.47
C LEU A 11 27.08 -2.06 -23.16
N PHE A 12 27.44 -0.77 -23.23
CA PHE A 12 27.57 0.11 -22.05
C PHE A 12 26.32 0.92 -21.71
N PHE A 13 25.24 0.83 -22.50
CA PHE A 13 23.99 1.59 -22.30
C PHE A 13 22.83 0.66 -21.91
N THR A 14 23.09 -0.23 -20.95
CA THR A 14 22.14 -1.26 -20.53
C THR A 14 20.90 -0.65 -19.85
N PRO A 15 19.82 -1.42 -19.64
CA PRO A 15 18.66 -0.96 -18.90
C PRO A 15 18.98 -0.56 -17.46
N ASP A 16 19.96 -1.22 -16.83
CA ASP A 16 20.40 -0.97 -15.45
C ASP A 16 20.98 0.42 -15.24
N CYS A 17 21.52 1.03 -16.29
CA CYS A 17 22.00 2.40 -16.23
C CYS A 17 20.93 3.44 -15.89
N ALA A 18 19.65 3.06 -15.97
CA ALA A 18 18.53 3.94 -15.62
C ALA A 18 18.04 3.78 -14.18
N ASN A 19 18.61 2.87 -13.40
CA ASN A 19 18.25 2.70 -11.98
C ASN A 19 19.44 2.30 -11.11
N ASP A 20 20.65 2.72 -11.51
CA ASP A 20 21.90 2.47 -10.81
C ASP A 20 22.23 3.57 -9.78
N GLY A 21 21.40 4.62 -9.69
CA GLY A 21 21.60 5.78 -8.82
C GLY A 21 22.65 6.78 -9.32
N SER A 22 23.12 6.65 -10.57
CA SER A 22 24.15 7.51 -11.14
C SER A 22 23.59 8.46 -12.19
N MET A 23 23.73 9.75 -11.94
CA MET A 23 23.35 10.80 -12.89
C MET A 23 24.29 10.93 -14.12
N GLN A 24 25.32 10.08 -14.20
CA GLN A 24 26.36 10.10 -15.24
C GLN A 24 26.21 8.97 -16.27
N SER A 25 25.51 7.89 -15.93
CA SER A 25 25.15 6.81 -16.84
C SER A 25 23.86 7.16 -17.60
N HIS A 26 23.56 6.37 -18.63
CA HIS A 26 22.28 6.45 -19.34
C HIS A 26 21.96 5.14 -20.04
N THR A 27 20.66 4.84 -20.14
CA THR A 27 20.16 3.79 -21.01
C THR A 27 19.92 4.32 -22.42
N HIS A 28 20.15 3.48 -23.43
CA HIS A 28 19.96 3.83 -24.83
C HIS A 28 19.53 2.62 -25.64
N SER A 29 18.27 2.63 -26.11
CA SER A 29 17.71 1.57 -26.95
C SER A 29 18.15 1.69 -28.40
N ARG A 30 17.91 0.66 -29.23
CA ARG A 30 17.92 0.88 -30.69
C ARG A 30 16.69 1.66 -31.11
N LEU A 31 16.66 2.09 -32.37
CA LEU A 31 15.47 2.71 -32.95
C LEU A 31 14.34 1.65 -32.97
N GLY A 32 13.23 1.93 -32.28
CA GLY A 32 12.15 0.96 -32.08
C GLY A 32 10.77 1.49 -32.49
N THR A 33 9.86 0.57 -32.79
CA THR A 33 8.45 0.85 -33.17
C THR A 33 7.47 -0.08 -32.42
N PRO A 34 7.33 0.05 -31.08
CA PRO A 34 7.97 1.03 -30.20
C PRO A 34 9.25 0.49 -29.51
N ALA A 35 10.09 1.39 -29.03
CA ALA A 35 11.11 1.08 -28.02
C ALA A 35 10.47 1.11 -26.63
N TRP A 36 10.90 0.22 -25.72
CA TRP A 36 10.37 0.16 -24.36
C TRP A 36 11.44 -0.18 -23.32
N TRP A 37 11.31 0.42 -22.14
CA TRP A 37 12.07 0.10 -20.93
C TRP A 37 11.09 -0.20 -19.80
N ARG A 38 11.45 -1.10 -18.90
CA ARG A 38 10.60 -1.54 -17.79
C ARG A 38 11.40 -1.71 -16.51
N VAL A 39 10.85 -1.24 -15.40
CA VAL A 39 11.21 -1.69 -14.04
C VAL A 39 10.14 -2.61 -13.47
N ASP A 40 10.56 -3.70 -12.84
CA ASP A 40 9.73 -4.54 -11.98
C ASP A 40 9.93 -4.11 -10.52
N LEU A 41 8.92 -3.49 -9.91
CA LEU A 41 8.94 -3.08 -8.51
C LEU A 41 8.86 -4.28 -7.54
N GLN A 42 8.76 -5.51 -8.08
CA GLN A 42 8.59 -6.81 -7.42
C GLN A 42 7.21 -7.03 -6.81
N ASP A 43 6.43 -5.97 -6.64
CA ASP A 43 5.03 -6.03 -6.20
C ASP A 43 4.28 -4.76 -6.62
N VAL A 44 2.97 -4.74 -6.41
CA VAL A 44 2.11 -3.58 -6.69
C VAL A 44 2.31 -2.52 -5.62
N TYR A 45 2.60 -1.28 -6.05
CA TYR A 45 2.72 -0.13 -5.17
C TYR A 45 1.75 0.98 -5.58
N SER A 46 1.18 1.69 -4.61
CA SER A 46 0.62 3.02 -4.80
C SER A 46 1.78 3.99 -5.06
N ILE A 47 1.86 4.52 -6.28
CA ILE A 47 2.97 5.37 -6.71
C ILE A 47 2.66 6.81 -6.28
N LYS A 48 3.57 7.41 -5.51
CA LYS A 48 3.51 8.83 -5.13
C LYS A 48 3.95 9.73 -6.28
N LYS A 49 5.09 9.38 -6.89
CA LYS A 49 5.64 10.08 -8.04
C LYS A 49 6.64 9.23 -8.80
N ILE A 50 6.77 9.53 -10.08
CA ILE A 50 7.81 9.03 -10.98
C ILE A 50 8.67 10.22 -11.38
N VAL A 51 9.99 10.07 -11.29
CA VAL A 51 10.95 11.07 -11.76
C VAL A 51 11.82 10.45 -12.84
N MET A 52 11.78 11.02 -14.04
CA MET A 52 12.63 10.60 -15.16
C MET A 52 13.61 11.71 -15.49
N TYR A 53 14.89 11.40 -15.42
CA TYR A 53 15.97 12.30 -15.76
C TYR A 53 16.38 12.10 -17.21
N ASN A 54 16.09 13.08 -18.06
CA ASN A 54 16.46 13.05 -19.47
C ASN A 54 17.97 13.31 -19.65
N THR A 55 18.45 13.06 -20.85
CA THR A 55 19.79 13.42 -21.31
C THR A 55 19.99 14.94 -21.32
N LEU A 56 21.23 15.39 -21.10
CA LEU A 56 21.56 16.82 -21.08
C LEU A 56 22.05 17.37 -22.42
N SER A 57 22.27 16.51 -23.42
CA SER A 57 22.75 16.96 -24.74
C SER A 57 21.59 17.45 -25.60
N SER A 58 21.71 18.64 -26.16
CA SER A 58 20.70 19.28 -27.01
C SER A 58 20.29 18.43 -28.23
N SER A 59 21.19 17.58 -28.75
CA SER A 59 20.91 16.69 -29.89
C SER A 59 20.15 15.41 -29.54
N THR A 60 20.06 15.06 -28.25
CA THR A 60 19.42 13.82 -27.79
C THR A 60 18.22 14.06 -26.89
N MET A 61 18.14 15.23 -26.26
CA MET A 61 17.10 15.57 -25.28
C MET A 61 15.69 15.44 -25.86
N SER A 62 15.48 15.81 -27.12
CA SER A 62 14.16 15.73 -27.79
C SER A 62 13.73 14.30 -28.18
N ARG A 63 14.59 13.29 -28.03
CA ARG A 63 14.24 11.90 -28.42
C ARG A 63 13.16 11.31 -27.53
N ILE A 64 13.11 11.73 -26.26
CA ILE A 64 12.13 11.22 -25.31
C ILE A 64 10.75 11.85 -25.47
N SER A 65 10.62 13.01 -26.14
CA SER A 65 9.35 13.74 -26.26
C SER A 65 8.20 12.88 -26.77
N GLY A 66 7.05 12.96 -26.10
CA GLY A 66 5.89 12.12 -26.42
C GLY A 66 6.06 10.66 -26.01
N PHE A 67 6.87 10.39 -24.97
CA PHE A 67 6.90 9.09 -24.33
C PHE A 67 5.57 8.82 -23.61
N GLN A 68 5.33 7.54 -23.35
CA GLN A 68 4.21 7.07 -22.56
C GLN A 68 4.72 6.35 -21.32
N ILE A 69 4.04 6.54 -20.18
CA ILE A 69 4.14 5.64 -19.04
C ILE A 69 2.97 4.69 -19.07
N LYS A 70 3.27 3.39 -18.98
CA LYS A 70 2.27 2.35 -18.82
C LYS A 70 2.50 1.58 -17.52
N LEU A 71 1.41 1.21 -16.85
CA LEU A 71 1.43 0.52 -15.56
C LEU A 71 0.73 -0.84 -15.67
N SER A 72 1.22 -1.85 -14.94
CA SER A 72 0.60 -3.18 -14.85
C SER A 72 0.76 -3.77 -13.45
N ASN A 73 -0.30 -4.39 -12.92
CA ASN A 73 -0.32 -5.02 -11.59
C ASN A 73 0.13 -6.49 -11.63
N SER A 74 -0.35 -7.27 -12.62
CA SER A 74 -0.09 -8.72 -12.72
C SER A 74 0.83 -9.08 -13.89
N GLY A 75 1.32 -10.33 -13.90
CA GLY A 75 2.52 -10.90 -14.58
C GLY A 75 2.70 -10.74 -16.10
N SER A 76 2.01 -9.79 -16.75
CA SER A 76 2.39 -9.36 -18.07
C SER A 76 3.68 -8.56 -18.03
N HIS A 77 4.73 -9.21 -18.51
CA HIS A 77 6.03 -8.62 -18.76
C HIS A 77 6.02 -7.73 -20.03
N SER A 78 4.84 -7.52 -20.66
CA SER A 78 4.67 -6.86 -21.95
C SER A 78 3.95 -5.51 -21.84
N TYR A 79 4.56 -4.48 -22.41
CA TYR A 79 3.99 -3.12 -22.47
C TYR A 79 2.66 -3.05 -23.26
N SER A 80 2.36 -4.06 -24.08
CA SER A 80 1.12 -4.10 -24.89
C SER A 80 -0.12 -4.34 -24.05
N GLN A 81 0.01 -5.08 -22.95
CA GLN A 81 -1.08 -5.40 -22.02
C GLN A 81 -1.15 -4.41 -20.84
N ALA A 82 -0.12 -3.60 -20.63
CA ALA A 82 -0.09 -2.58 -19.59
C ALA A 82 -1.02 -1.39 -19.91
N ARG A 83 -1.69 -0.86 -18.88
CA ARG A 83 -2.57 0.32 -18.97
C ARG A 83 -1.78 1.56 -19.35
N LEU A 84 -2.30 2.36 -20.27
CA LEU A 84 -1.76 3.70 -20.50
C LEU A 84 -2.12 4.59 -19.30
N CYS A 85 -1.09 5.08 -18.60
CA CYS A 85 -1.26 5.98 -17.46
C CYS A 85 -0.96 7.43 -17.85
N TYR A 86 0.18 7.65 -18.51
CA TYR A 86 0.66 8.99 -18.84
C TYR A 86 1.10 9.06 -20.30
N THR A 87 0.73 10.16 -20.98
CA THR A 87 1.32 10.55 -22.27
C THR A 87 1.93 11.92 -22.12
N ASP A 88 3.21 12.05 -22.45
CA ASP A 88 3.90 13.33 -22.47
C ASP A 88 3.36 14.21 -23.60
N THR A 89 2.88 15.39 -23.25
CA THR A 89 2.48 16.44 -24.20
C THR A 89 3.27 17.73 -23.98
N SER A 90 4.29 17.69 -23.11
CA SER A 90 5.05 18.85 -22.70
C SER A 90 6.17 19.19 -23.69
N SER A 91 6.70 20.40 -23.59
CA SER A 91 7.98 20.72 -24.24
C SER A 91 9.10 19.88 -23.62
N THR A 92 10.06 19.49 -24.44
CA THR A 92 11.24 18.72 -23.99
C THR A 92 11.85 19.29 -22.70
N SER A 93 11.95 18.47 -21.67
CA SER A 93 12.51 18.83 -20.36
C SER A 93 13.74 17.98 -20.03
N SER A 94 14.61 18.50 -19.17
CA SER A 94 15.72 17.76 -18.57
C SER A 94 15.27 16.80 -17.45
N VAL A 95 14.12 17.09 -16.84
CA VAL A 95 13.50 16.28 -15.78
C VAL A 95 11.99 16.25 -16.00
N TYR A 96 11.41 15.06 -15.90
CA TYR A 96 9.97 14.84 -15.92
C TYR A 96 9.55 14.33 -14.54
N GLU A 97 8.69 15.08 -13.85
CA GLU A 97 8.08 14.67 -12.60
C GLU A 97 6.60 14.40 -12.84
N ILE A 98 6.17 13.17 -12.57
CA ILE A 98 4.82 12.67 -12.84
C ILE A 98 4.22 12.23 -11.51
N THR A 99 3.14 12.86 -11.09
CA THR A 99 2.48 12.61 -9.80
C THR A 99 1.10 11.94 -9.95
N SER A 100 0.60 11.78 -11.17
CA SER A 100 -0.68 11.13 -11.47
C SER A 100 -0.78 10.70 -12.94
N CYS A 101 -1.73 9.82 -13.25
CA CYS A 101 -2.08 9.45 -14.62
C CYS A 101 -2.90 10.57 -15.29
N ASN A 102 -2.47 11.06 -16.46
CA ASN A 102 -3.24 12.02 -17.26
C ASN A 102 -4.15 11.35 -18.30
N ASN A 103 -4.16 10.02 -18.36
CA ASN A 103 -5.07 9.21 -19.18
C ASN A 103 -6.07 8.40 -18.31
N GLY A 104 -6.24 8.78 -17.05
CA GLY A 104 -7.15 8.12 -16.10
C GLY A 104 -6.63 6.80 -15.52
N GLY A 105 -7.40 6.24 -14.59
CA GLY A 105 -7.07 5.03 -13.83
C GLY A 105 -6.09 5.29 -12.67
N ALA A 106 -5.87 4.26 -11.86
CA ALA A 106 -5.04 4.36 -10.66
C ALA A 106 -3.56 4.67 -10.98
N PHE A 107 -2.91 5.47 -10.13
CA PHE A 107 -1.46 5.67 -10.20
C PHE A 107 -0.75 4.63 -9.33
N SER A 108 -0.98 3.36 -9.66
CA SER A 108 -0.42 2.19 -8.99
C SER A 108 0.00 1.13 -9.99
N GLY A 109 0.96 0.28 -9.62
CA GLY A 109 1.48 -0.75 -10.51
C GLY A 109 2.65 -1.53 -9.91
N ARG A 110 2.90 -2.73 -10.42
CA ARG A 110 4.14 -3.48 -10.21
C ARG A 110 5.16 -3.23 -11.31
N TYR A 111 4.71 -3.23 -12.55
CA TYR A 111 5.57 -2.95 -13.70
C TYR A 111 5.32 -1.53 -14.19
N VAL A 112 6.39 -0.76 -14.29
CA VAL A 112 6.36 0.59 -14.86
C VAL A 112 7.12 0.56 -16.17
N PHE A 113 6.42 0.81 -17.28
CA PHE A 113 6.99 0.86 -18.61
C PHE A 113 7.14 2.29 -19.08
N VAL A 114 8.29 2.61 -19.66
CA VAL A 114 8.49 3.79 -20.51
C VAL A 114 8.43 3.32 -21.95
N VAL A 115 7.50 3.85 -22.75
CA VAL A 115 7.28 3.44 -24.14
C VAL A 115 7.46 4.63 -25.05
N LYS A 116 8.23 4.46 -26.12
CA LYS A 116 8.43 5.49 -27.14
C LYS A 116 8.13 4.94 -28.53
N ALA A 117 7.13 5.52 -29.17
CA ALA A 117 6.81 5.23 -30.57
C ALA A 117 7.83 5.90 -31.50
N ASN A 118 8.25 5.14 -32.52
CA ASN A 118 9.04 5.59 -33.68
C ASN A 118 10.31 6.37 -33.33
N ASN A 119 10.97 6.03 -32.23
CA ASN A 119 12.21 6.70 -31.80
C ASN A 119 13.03 5.81 -30.85
N TYR A 120 14.16 6.34 -30.38
CA TYR A 120 14.99 5.77 -29.33
C TYR A 120 14.43 6.11 -27.94
N LEU A 121 14.57 5.20 -26.99
CA LEU A 121 14.55 5.52 -25.56
C LEU A 121 15.95 5.89 -25.12
N HIS A 122 16.09 7.09 -24.57
CA HIS A 122 17.37 7.61 -24.14
C HIS A 122 17.17 8.54 -22.94
N PHE A 123 17.51 8.06 -21.75
CA PHE A 123 17.37 8.78 -20.49
C PHE A 123 18.41 8.28 -19.48
N ARG A 124 18.70 9.10 -18.47
CA ARG A 124 19.76 8.89 -17.49
C ARG A 124 19.31 8.04 -16.32
N GLU A 125 18.25 8.45 -15.64
CA GLU A 125 17.81 7.81 -14.40
C GLU A 125 16.28 7.83 -14.32
N PHE A 126 15.71 6.82 -13.68
CA PHE A 126 14.28 6.63 -13.50
C PHE A 126 13.98 6.17 -12.08
N GLU A 127 13.33 7.05 -11.32
CA GLU A 127 13.01 6.84 -9.92
C GLU A 127 11.51 6.69 -9.74
N VAL A 128 11.10 5.67 -8.99
CA VAL A 128 9.71 5.46 -8.59
C VAL A 128 9.63 5.61 -7.08
N TYR A 129 8.84 6.56 -6.63
CA TYR A 129 8.56 6.80 -5.23
C TYR A 129 7.19 6.23 -4.92
N ALA A 130 7.11 5.31 -3.97
CA ALA A 130 5.87 4.75 -3.46
C ALA A 130 5.60 5.26 -2.05
N GLU A 131 4.33 5.25 -1.65
CA GLU A 131 3.96 5.51 -0.27
C GLU A 131 3.94 4.22 0.56
N TYR A 132 4.33 4.35 1.82
CA TYR A 132 4.21 3.29 2.82
C TYR A 132 3.36 3.81 3.97
N ALA A 133 2.49 2.96 4.51
CA ALA A 133 1.77 3.27 5.73
C ALA A 133 2.49 2.59 6.91
N ASN A 134 2.86 3.37 7.92
CA ASN A 134 3.34 2.84 9.20
C ASN A 134 2.14 2.41 10.05
N VAL A 135 1.71 1.15 9.91
CA VAL A 135 0.54 0.62 10.62
C VAL A 135 0.77 0.45 12.12
N ALA A 136 2.02 0.56 12.60
CA ALA A 136 2.31 0.58 14.02
C ALA A 136 2.22 1.99 14.63
N LEU A 137 2.15 3.06 13.84
CA LEU A 137 2.28 4.44 14.33
C LEU A 137 1.25 4.76 15.42
N ASN A 138 1.71 5.23 16.58
CA ASN A 138 0.93 5.62 17.75
C ASN A 138 0.03 4.52 18.36
N LYS A 139 0.13 3.28 17.88
CA LYS A 139 -0.60 2.16 18.49
C LYS A 139 0.02 1.82 19.86
N PRO A 140 -0.78 1.55 20.89
CA PRO A 140 -0.26 1.31 22.23
C PRO A 140 0.51 -0.02 22.27
N PRO A 141 1.83 -0.02 22.58
CA PRO A 141 2.55 -1.27 22.69
C PRO A 141 2.40 -1.92 24.07
N ILE A 142 2.66 -3.22 24.13
CA ILE A 142 2.82 -3.98 25.36
C ILE A 142 4.30 -4.39 25.48
N ILE A 143 4.86 -4.18 26.67
CA ILE A 143 6.24 -4.57 27.00
C ILE A 143 6.25 -5.56 28.15
N SER A 144 7.22 -6.46 28.13
CA SER A 144 7.38 -7.50 29.16
C SER A 144 7.67 -6.95 30.56
N SER A 145 8.51 -5.92 30.65
CA SER A 145 8.73 -5.17 31.89
C SER A 145 9.40 -3.83 31.60
N THR A 146 8.92 -2.76 32.24
CA THR A 146 9.56 -1.45 32.20
C THR A 146 10.89 -1.47 32.95
N VAL A 147 11.94 -0.98 32.29
CA VAL A 147 13.18 -0.58 32.97
C VAL A 147 13.24 0.94 32.88
N TRP A 148 13.32 1.60 34.04
CA TRP A 148 13.35 3.06 34.25
C TRP A 148 13.58 3.92 32.99
N SER A 149 12.55 4.67 32.59
CA SER A 149 12.64 5.77 31.64
C SER A 149 12.37 7.08 32.41
N PRO A 150 13.35 8.00 32.53
CA PRO A 150 13.18 9.27 33.23
C PRO A 150 12.04 10.13 32.68
N ASP A 151 11.62 9.87 31.44
CA ASP A 151 10.75 10.74 30.66
C ASP A 151 9.43 10.06 30.23
N GLY A 152 9.17 8.82 30.67
CA GLY A 152 7.91 8.10 30.38
C GLY A 152 7.76 7.53 28.96
N TYR A 153 8.77 7.66 28.09
CA TYR A 153 8.70 7.15 26.71
C TYR A 153 8.68 5.63 26.66
N THR A 154 7.59 5.07 26.12
CA THR A 154 7.34 3.62 26.03
C THR A 154 6.77 3.18 24.69
N ASN A 155 6.57 4.12 23.76
CA ASN A 155 5.85 3.84 22.53
C ASN A 155 6.78 3.23 21.48
N GLY A 156 7.96 3.81 21.20
CA GLY A 156 8.91 3.21 20.24
C GLY A 156 8.32 3.01 18.84
N ASN A 157 7.17 3.61 18.59
CA ASN A 157 6.40 3.63 17.37
C ASN A 157 5.61 4.96 17.31
N ASP A 158 6.09 6.01 17.96
CA ASP A 158 5.41 7.31 18.09
C ASP A 158 5.81 8.31 17.00
N GLY A 159 6.73 7.91 16.10
CA GLY A 159 7.28 8.77 15.07
C GLY A 159 8.35 9.74 15.56
N ASP A 160 8.71 9.74 16.85
CA ASP A 160 9.78 10.57 17.41
C ASP A 160 11.05 9.75 17.66
N TYR A 161 12.00 9.90 16.74
CA TYR A 161 13.32 9.25 16.77
C TYR A 161 14.20 9.74 17.95
N GLY A 162 13.80 10.82 18.63
CA GLY A 162 14.46 11.31 19.84
C GLY A 162 14.16 10.45 21.07
N THR A 163 13.01 9.76 21.09
CA THR A 163 12.58 8.92 22.23
C THR A 163 13.32 7.59 22.25
N MET A 164 13.16 6.86 23.37
CA MET A 164 13.82 5.57 23.56
C MET A 164 12.90 4.59 24.26
N THR A 165 12.79 3.40 23.68
CA THR A 165 12.12 2.24 24.26
C THR A 165 13.16 1.26 24.80
N VAL A 166 12.97 0.80 26.04
CA VAL A 166 13.82 -0.21 26.69
C VAL A 166 12.93 -1.24 27.40
N SER A 167 13.16 -2.52 27.13
CA SER A 167 12.42 -3.62 27.75
C SER A 167 13.34 -4.83 28.04
N ARG A 168 13.01 -5.62 29.07
CA ARG A 168 13.69 -6.90 29.36
C ARG A 168 12.96 -8.05 28.70
N GLY A 169 13.50 -8.56 27.60
CA GLY A 169 12.87 -9.64 26.85
C GLY A 169 12.22 -9.11 25.58
N TRP A 170 10.99 -8.59 25.66
CA TRP A 170 10.19 -8.30 24.47
C TRP A 170 9.38 -7.00 24.54
N TRP A 171 9.05 -6.51 23.34
CA TRP A 171 8.12 -5.42 23.06
C TRP A 171 7.20 -5.89 21.94
N CYS A 172 5.92 -5.56 22.02
CA CYS A 172 4.91 -5.97 21.08
C CYS A 172 3.98 -4.82 20.74
N VAL A 173 3.61 -4.70 19.47
CA VAL A 173 2.50 -3.86 19.03
C VAL A 173 1.43 -4.72 18.40
N ASN A 174 0.17 -4.45 18.77
CA ASN A 174 -0.99 -4.99 18.08
C ASN A 174 -1.38 -4.02 16.97
N LEU A 175 -1.40 -4.52 15.73
CA LEU A 175 -1.77 -3.75 14.54
C LEU A 175 -3.29 -3.66 14.37
N GLU A 176 -4.07 -4.21 15.30
CA GLU A 176 -5.54 -4.34 15.34
C GLU A 176 -6.11 -5.30 14.29
N THR A 177 -5.45 -5.45 13.15
CA THR A 177 -5.82 -6.40 12.08
C THR A 177 -4.59 -7.04 11.46
N HIS A 178 -4.80 -8.11 10.70
CA HIS A 178 -3.76 -8.83 9.99
C HIS A 178 -3.27 -8.03 8.78
N PHE A 179 -1.95 -7.84 8.67
CA PHE A 179 -1.33 -7.14 7.55
C PHE A 179 -0.25 -7.98 6.87
N ASN A 180 -0.20 -7.91 5.54
CA ASN A 180 0.98 -8.28 4.76
C ASN A 180 2.03 -7.17 4.91
N ILE A 181 3.10 -7.47 5.63
CA ILE A 181 4.14 -6.49 5.96
C ILE A 181 5.12 -6.41 4.79
N ASP A 182 5.45 -5.20 4.31
CA ASP A 182 6.51 -5.03 3.31
C ASP A 182 7.88 -5.01 4.00
N ARG A 183 8.00 -4.22 5.06
CA ARG A 183 9.21 -4.16 5.87
C ARG A 183 8.97 -3.67 7.29
N ILE A 184 9.86 -4.09 8.18
CA ILE A 184 9.99 -3.53 9.52
C ILE A 184 11.32 -2.78 9.57
N ILE A 185 11.27 -1.50 9.94
CA ILE A 185 12.47 -0.68 10.15
C ILE A 185 12.64 -0.47 11.64
N ILE A 186 13.82 -0.77 12.16
CA ILE A 186 14.16 -0.60 13.57
C ILE A 186 15.35 0.35 13.66
N ASN A 187 15.10 1.53 14.19
CA ASN A 187 16.14 2.52 14.47
C ASN A 187 16.75 2.20 15.82
N ASN A 188 18.00 1.73 15.79
CA ASN A 188 18.71 1.29 16.97
C ASN A 188 19.13 2.49 17.83
N LYS A 189 19.44 2.19 19.09
CA LYS A 189 20.08 3.13 20.00
C LYS A 189 21.51 3.44 19.53
N ASP A 190 21.86 4.71 19.48
CA ASP A 190 23.10 5.24 18.88
C ASP A 190 24.24 5.50 19.88
N THR A 191 24.15 5.01 21.12
CA THR A 191 25.20 5.18 22.14
C THR A 191 26.07 3.93 22.32
N ASP A 192 27.40 4.14 22.44
CA ASP A 192 28.46 3.13 22.22
C ASP A 192 28.31 1.80 22.96
N SER A 193 27.80 1.78 24.20
CA SER A 193 27.66 0.52 24.95
C SER A 193 26.31 -0.17 24.73
N SER A 194 25.26 0.57 24.36
CA SER A 194 23.89 0.07 24.31
C SER A 194 23.41 -0.28 22.89
N ILE A 195 24.12 0.14 21.86
CA ILE A 195 23.85 -0.24 20.46
C ILE A 195 23.87 -1.77 20.25
N ASN A 196 24.58 -2.49 21.13
CA ASN A 196 24.69 -3.94 21.13
C ASN A 196 23.44 -4.67 21.68
N LEU A 197 22.48 -3.96 22.28
CA LEU A 197 21.30 -4.59 22.92
C LEU A 197 20.34 -5.22 21.90
N LEU A 198 20.38 -4.80 20.64
CA LEU A 198 19.67 -5.48 19.56
C LEU A 198 20.48 -6.59 18.90
N ASN A 199 21.71 -6.88 19.31
CA ASN A 199 22.46 -7.96 18.68
C ASN A 199 21.72 -9.30 18.84
N GLY A 200 21.45 -9.99 17.72
CA GLY A 200 20.70 -11.25 17.72
C GLY A 200 19.21 -11.10 18.04
N PHE A 201 18.62 -9.91 17.86
CA PHE A 201 17.18 -9.72 18.07
C PHE A 201 16.36 -10.66 17.18
N LYS A 202 15.15 -10.96 17.65
CA LYS A 202 14.19 -11.80 16.96
C LYS A 202 12.93 -11.01 16.67
N ILE A 203 12.35 -11.22 15.49
CA ILE A 203 10.99 -10.78 15.17
C ILE A 203 10.09 -11.99 15.12
N SER A 204 8.98 -11.93 15.85
CA SER A 204 7.89 -12.89 15.75
C SER A 204 6.64 -12.15 15.28
N LEU A 205 5.88 -12.78 14.38
CA LEU A 205 4.62 -12.25 13.85
C LEU A 205 3.50 -13.18 14.29
N GLY A 206 2.42 -12.62 14.83
CA GLY A 206 1.29 -13.39 15.35
C GLY A 206 -0.02 -13.06 14.63
N TYR A 207 -0.96 -14.01 14.58
CA TYR A 207 -2.19 -13.89 13.77
C TYR A 207 -3.43 -13.47 14.57
N ASN A 208 -3.53 -13.83 15.87
CA ASN A 208 -4.73 -13.64 16.71
C ASN A 208 -4.39 -13.32 18.19
N ASP A 209 -3.19 -12.84 18.44
CA ASP A 209 -2.63 -12.71 19.78
C ASP A 209 -2.53 -11.25 20.17
N ASN A 210 -3.37 -10.75 21.08
CA ASN A 210 -3.35 -9.36 21.55
C ASN A 210 -2.10 -9.02 22.42
N CYS A 211 -0.89 -9.32 21.95
CA CYS A 211 0.37 -9.12 22.65
C CYS A 211 0.50 -9.81 24.04
N HIS A 212 -0.35 -10.81 24.33
CA HIS A 212 -0.38 -11.50 25.64
C HIS A 212 0.38 -12.85 25.67
N ALA A 213 0.82 -13.38 24.53
CA ALA A 213 1.27 -14.77 24.42
C ALA A 213 2.70 -14.93 23.83
N PHE A 214 3.66 -14.09 24.25
CA PHE A 214 5.06 -14.18 23.79
C PHE A 214 5.65 -15.60 23.91
N SER A 215 5.29 -16.34 24.97
CA SER A 215 5.73 -17.73 25.22
C SER A 215 5.32 -18.73 24.13
N SER A 216 4.35 -18.38 23.29
CA SER A 216 3.91 -19.17 22.13
C SER A 216 4.42 -18.64 20.78
N SER A 217 5.12 -17.49 20.77
CA SER A 217 5.57 -16.86 19.54
C SER A 217 6.76 -17.61 18.94
N THR A 218 6.63 -18.05 17.69
CA THR A 218 7.74 -18.64 16.93
C THR A 218 8.45 -17.53 16.17
N PRO A 219 9.78 -17.34 16.31
CA PRO A 219 10.51 -16.33 15.56
C PRO A 219 10.35 -16.55 14.06
N CYS A 220 9.92 -15.52 13.37
CA CYS A 220 9.92 -15.42 11.91
C CYS A 220 11.31 -14.98 11.41
N TYR A 221 11.97 -14.08 12.13
CA TYR A 221 13.28 -13.55 11.77
C TYR A 221 14.22 -13.57 12.98
N ILE A 222 15.49 -13.92 12.74
CA ILE A 222 16.58 -13.79 13.71
C ILE A 222 17.70 -13.00 13.03
N ASP A 223 18.08 -11.88 13.61
CA ASP A 223 19.18 -11.08 13.06
C ASP A 223 20.53 -11.75 13.31
N SER A 224 21.36 -11.77 12.27
CA SER A 224 22.76 -12.19 12.35
C SER A 224 23.69 -11.20 11.66
N SER A 225 23.22 -9.96 11.45
CA SER A 225 23.88 -8.97 10.59
C SER A 225 24.84 -8.06 11.34
N GLY A 226 25.07 -8.36 12.63
CA GLY A 226 25.90 -7.59 13.52
C GLY A 226 25.23 -6.28 13.93
N VAL A 227 26.00 -5.40 14.55
CA VAL A 227 25.47 -4.20 15.18
C VAL A 227 25.34 -3.07 14.16
N LYS A 228 24.12 -2.55 13.99
CA LYS A 228 23.79 -1.47 13.05
C LYS A 228 23.04 -0.34 13.74
N ARG A 229 23.09 0.85 13.17
CA ARG A 229 22.28 2.00 13.59
C ARG A 229 20.81 1.87 13.18
N SER A 230 20.55 1.12 12.11
CA SER A 230 19.20 0.82 11.65
C SER A 230 19.19 -0.57 11.03
N TYR A 231 18.09 -1.28 11.24
CA TYR A 231 17.82 -2.59 10.67
C TYR A 231 16.57 -2.49 9.79
N THR A 232 16.64 -3.10 8.60
CA THR A 232 15.50 -3.25 7.71
C THR A 232 15.25 -4.73 7.52
N VAL A 233 14.10 -5.21 7.98
CA VAL A 233 13.67 -6.61 7.86
C VAL A 233 12.57 -6.66 6.81
N THR A 234 12.78 -7.37 5.71
CA THR A 234 11.85 -7.46 4.57
C THR A 234 11.23 -8.85 4.41
N GLY A 235 11.45 -9.76 5.37
CA GLY A 235 10.97 -11.13 5.29
C GLY A 235 11.41 -12.00 6.45
N CYS A 236 10.77 -13.16 6.60
CA CYS A 236 11.19 -14.20 7.53
C CYS A 236 12.47 -14.90 7.03
N ASN A 237 13.35 -15.27 7.95
CA ASN A 237 14.51 -16.12 7.68
C ASN A 237 14.51 -17.42 8.50
N GLN A 238 13.46 -17.65 9.30
CA GLN A 238 13.27 -18.83 10.12
C GLN A 238 11.99 -19.56 9.70
N GLY A 239 12.08 -20.59 8.85
CA GLY A 239 11.05 -21.63 8.60
C GLY A 239 9.62 -21.22 8.21
N ASN A 240 9.24 -19.96 8.39
CA ASN A 240 7.96 -19.34 8.15
C ASN A 240 8.00 -18.75 6.75
N THR A 241 6.99 -19.06 5.94
CA THR A 241 6.93 -18.60 4.56
C THR A 241 6.27 -17.24 4.42
N GLU A 242 5.59 -16.74 5.47
CA GLU A 242 4.75 -15.55 5.38
C GLU A 242 5.24 -14.44 6.32
N PHE A 243 5.53 -13.27 5.76
CA PHE A 243 5.90 -12.05 6.49
C PHE A 243 4.66 -11.18 6.71
N ALA A 244 3.68 -11.76 7.41
CA ALA A 244 2.39 -11.14 7.70
C ALA A 244 1.94 -11.45 9.13
N GLY A 245 1.10 -10.59 9.70
CA GLY A 245 0.63 -10.74 11.07
C GLY A 245 -0.29 -9.61 11.54
N GLN A 246 -1.07 -9.90 12.57
CA GLN A 246 -1.78 -8.90 13.37
C GLN A 246 -0.88 -8.28 14.44
N THR A 247 0.13 -9.01 14.93
CA THR A 247 1.05 -8.50 15.94
C THR A 247 2.50 -8.64 15.55
N VAL A 248 3.30 -7.69 16.03
CA VAL A 248 4.74 -7.66 15.79
C VAL A 248 5.45 -7.64 17.13
N PHE A 249 6.18 -8.71 17.41
CA PHE A 249 7.09 -8.79 18.55
C PHE A 249 8.51 -8.53 18.11
N ILE A 250 9.23 -7.70 18.85
CA ILE A 250 10.70 -7.73 18.89
C ILE A 250 11.15 -8.29 20.22
N SER A 251 12.13 -9.17 20.20
CA SER A 251 12.65 -9.76 21.42
C SER A 251 14.15 -10.01 21.38
N ASN A 252 14.75 -10.04 22.56
CA ASN A 252 16.09 -10.54 22.77
C ASN A 252 16.14 -11.27 24.12
N SER A 253 17.16 -12.11 24.32
CA SER A 253 17.33 -12.97 25.48
C SER A 253 17.49 -12.20 26.80
N ASN A 254 17.80 -10.90 26.74
CA ASN A 254 18.15 -10.10 27.93
C ASN A 254 17.41 -8.75 27.91
N TYR A 255 17.85 -7.82 27.06
CA TYR A 255 17.25 -6.51 26.89
C TYR A 255 17.10 -6.20 25.42
N ILE A 256 16.07 -5.42 25.09
CA ILE A 256 15.93 -4.73 23.82
C ILE A 256 15.95 -3.23 24.10
N ALA A 257 16.60 -2.47 23.22
CA ALA A 257 16.56 -1.02 23.25
C ALA A 257 16.58 -0.48 21.82
N PHE A 258 15.64 0.38 21.49
CA PHE A 258 15.55 1.02 20.19
C PHE A 258 14.86 2.38 20.32
N ARG A 259 15.03 3.22 19.29
CA ARG A 259 14.44 4.56 19.23
C ARG A 259 13.05 4.50 18.63
N GLU A 260 12.96 3.88 17.46
CA GLU A 260 11.71 3.83 16.70
C GLU A 260 11.62 2.53 15.90
N MET A 261 10.44 1.93 15.89
CA MET A 261 10.06 0.81 15.04
C MET A 261 8.92 1.24 14.14
N GLN A 262 9.13 1.08 12.84
CA GLN A 262 8.10 1.25 11.83
C GLN A 262 7.72 -0.12 11.29
N VAL A 263 6.42 -0.42 11.27
CA VAL A 263 5.87 -1.58 10.58
C VAL A 263 5.21 -1.04 9.32
N LEU A 264 5.93 -1.16 8.20
CA LEU A 264 5.54 -0.56 6.95
C LEU A 264 4.82 -1.59 6.08
N ILE A 265 3.60 -1.25 5.71
CA ILE A 265 2.90 -1.87 4.59
C ILE A 265 2.99 -0.94 3.39
N LYS A 266 2.82 -1.48 2.18
CA LYS A 266 2.61 -0.68 0.98
C LYS A 266 1.36 0.15 1.26
N ALA A 267 1.45 1.48 1.14
CA ALA A 267 0.30 2.33 1.44
C ALA A 267 -0.83 1.87 0.51
N PRO A 268 -1.90 1.30 1.08
CA PRO A 268 -2.94 0.78 0.25
C PRO A 268 -3.66 1.98 -0.36
N THR A 269 -3.84 2.00 -1.69
CA THR A 269 -4.58 3.07 -2.35
C THR A 269 -6.01 3.04 -1.82
N ASN A 270 -6.49 4.14 -1.22
CA ASN A 270 -7.91 4.25 -0.92
C ASN A 270 -8.67 4.27 -2.25
N LEU A 271 -9.31 3.16 -2.60
CA LEU A 271 -10.00 2.97 -3.86
C LEU A 271 -11.21 3.89 -4.00
N VAL A 272 -11.66 4.53 -2.92
CA VAL A 272 -12.81 5.45 -2.88
C VAL A 272 -12.45 6.86 -3.36
N ASP A 273 -11.18 7.24 -3.33
CA ASP A 273 -10.76 8.61 -3.64
C ASP A 273 -11.12 9.00 -5.08
N GLY A 274 -11.91 10.07 -5.22
CA GLY A 274 -12.37 10.57 -6.52
C GLY A 274 -13.38 9.68 -7.24
N LYS A 275 -13.93 8.66 -6.57
CA LYS A 275 -14.96 7.77 -7.13
C LYS A 275 -16.37 8.32 -7.00
N ASN A 276 -17.27 7.76 -7.80
CA ASN A 276 -18.68 8.07 -7.70
C ASN A 276 -19.29 7.36 -6.49
N ILE A 277 -19.86 8.14 -5.58
CA ILE A 277 -20.51 7.67 -4.36
C ILE A 277 -21.99 8.05 -4.36
N LEU A 278 -22.83 7.16 -3.87
CA LEU A 278 -24.27 7.35 -3.77
C LEU A 278 -24.79 6.81 -2.44
N GLN A 279 -25.89 7.38 -1.96
CA GLN A 279 -26.66 6.82 -0.86
C GLN A 279 -28.13 6.76 -1.28
N SER A 280 -28.87 5.79 -0.75
CA SER A 280 -30.26 5.52 -1.11
C SER A 280 -31.18 6.73 -0.86
N SER A 281 -30.90 7.48 0.21
CA SER A 281 -31.56 8.73 0.56
C SER A 281 -30.63 9.61 1.40
N THR A 282 -30.94 10.91 1.55
CA THR A 282 -30.15 11.86 2.34
C THR A 282 -30.98 12.44 3.47
N ASP A 283 -30.52 12.31 4.71
CA ASP A 283 -31.13 12.91 5.90
C ASP A 283 -30.63 14.35 6.10
N GLY A 284 -31.42 15.32 5.64
CA GLY A 284 -31.11 16.74 5.79
C GLY A 284 -29.82 17.15 5.06
N SER A 285 -28.84 17.68 5.81
CA SER A 285 -27.56 18.15 5.27
C SER A 285 -26.44 17.08 5.29
N LEU A 286 -26.74 15.85 5.68
CA LEU A 286 -25.76 14.79 5.90
C LEU A 286 -25.50 14.02 4.61
N ALA A 287 -24.90 14.76 3.66
CA ALA A 287 -24.64 14.31 2.31
C ALA A 287 -23.64 13.15 2.25
N VAL A 288 -23.73 12.36 1.18
CA VAL A 288 -22.90 11.19 0.90
C VAL A 288 -21.38 11.46 1.02
N GLY A 289 -20.94 12.67 0.67
CA GLY A 289 -19.53 13.06 0.64
C GLY A 289 -18.85 13.20 2.01
N LEU A 290 -19.63 13.31 3.10
CA LEU A 290 -19.08 13.33 4.47
C LEU A 290 -18.44 11.97 4.84
N ALA A 291 -18.76 10.89 4.11
CA ALA A 291 -18.12 9.60 4.33
C ALA A 291 -16.65 9.54 3.85
N ILE A 292 -16.17 10.54 3.10
CA ILE A 292 -14.88 10.47 2.39
C ILE A 292 -14.08 11.78 2.51
N ASP A 293 -14.40 12.62 3.49
CA ASP A 293 -13.74 13.91 3.72
C ASP A 293 -12.57 13.82 4.71
N ASP A 294 -12.22 12.60 5.13
CA ASP A 294 -11.21 12.28 6.14
C ASP A 294 -11.49 12.86 7.54
N ASP A 295 -12.71 13.34 7.83
CA ASP A 295 -13.13 13.83 9.14
C ASP A 295 -14.08 12.85 9.82
N THR A 296 -13.54 12.02 10.71
CA THR A 296 -14.30 11.03 11.51
C THR A 296 -15.30 11.65 12.48
N THR A 297 -15.33 12.98 12.63
CA THR A 297 -16.31 13.68 13.48
C THR A 297 -17.61 14.02 12.74
N THR A 298 -17.63 13.84 11.42
CA THR A 298 -18.83 14.03 10.60
C THR A 298 -19.29 12.72 9.98
N CYS A 299 -20.58 12.61 9.64
CA CYS A 299 -21.11 11.40 9.01
C CYS A 299 -22.14 11.71 7.92
N SER A 300 -22.05 10.96 6.82
CA SER A 300 -23.14 10.82 5.87
C SER A 300 -24.24 9.96 6.48
N ARG A 301 -25.50 10.24 6.10
CA ARG A 301 -26.66 9.63 6.76
C ARG A 301 -27.85 9.51 5.83
N THR A 302 -28.44 8.32 5.79
CA THR A 302 -29.69 8.08 5.07
C THR A 302 -30.91 8.45 5.91
N THR A 303 -32.06 8.63 5.25
CA THR A 303 -33.34 8.64 5.97
C THR A 303 -33.68 7.24 6.48
N SER A 304 -34.70 7.13 7.34
CA SER A 304 -35.16 5.84 7.84
C SER A 304 -36.00 5.12 6.79
N GLU A 305 -35.43 4.10 6.15
CA GLU A 305 -36.06 3.31 5.10
C GLU A 305 -35.60 1.85 5.12
N ALA A 306 -36.42 0.94 4.59
CA ALA A 306 -36.06 -0.47 4.53
C ALA A 306 -34.84 -0.67 3.63
N ALA A 307 -33.81 -1.34 4.17
CA ALA A 307 -32.54 -1.59 3.48
C ALA A 307 -31.84 -0.31 2.97
N ALA A 308 -31.83 0.76 3.76
CA ALA A 308 -31.05 1.96 3.46
C ALA A 308 -29.58 1.61 3.20
N TRP A 309 -28.96 2.23 2.18
CA TRP A 309 -27.60 1.89 1.77
C TRP A 309 -26.76 3.10 1.38
N TRP A 310 -25.46 2.97 1.60
CA TRP A 310 -24.40 3.82 1.05
C TRP A 310 -23.55 2.98 0.09
N CYS A 311 -23.10 3.54 -1.02
CA CYS A 311 -22.37 2.81 -2.05
C CYS A 311 -21.27 3.66 -2.71
N VAL A 312 -20.18 2.99 -3.10
CA VAL A 312 -19.16 3.52 -4.01
C VAL A 312 -19.02 2.64 -5.27
N ASP A 313 -18.92 3.27 -6.45
CA ASP A 313 -18.54 2.62 -7.72
C ASP A 313 -17.04 2.85 -7.96
N LEU A 314 -16.26 1.79 -7.87
CA LEU A 314 -14.82 1.78 -8.07
C LEU A 314 -14.41 1.92 -9.54
N GLU A 315 -15.37 1.90 -10.48
CA GLU A 315 -15.24 2.05 -11.93
C GLU A 315 -14.53 0.89 -12.67
N SER A 316 -13.67 0.16 -11.96
CA SER A 316 -13.02 -1.09 -12.38
C SER A 316 -13.31 -2.19 -11.37
N ASN A 317 -13.01 -3.45 -11.74
CA ASN A 317 -13.05 -4.55 -10.79
C ASN A 317 -11.77 -4.58 -9.97
N TYR A 318 -11.90 -4.71 -8.64
CA TYR A 318 -10.80 -4.82 -7.70
C TYR A 318 -10.95 -6.06 -6.84
N GLU A 319 -9.85 -6.72 -6.53
CA GLU A 319 -9.77 -7.71 -5.46
C GLU A 319 -9.61 -6.95 -4.14
N ILE A 320 -10.70 -6.88 -3.35
CA ILE A 320 -10.72 -6.10 -2.10
C ILE A 320 -9.90 -6.81 -1.04
N SER A 321 -8.90 -6.12 -0.50
CA SER A 321 -7.99 -6.62 0.52
C SER A 321 -8.30 -6.11 1.92
N MET A 322 -8.99 -4.98 2.07
CA MET A 322 -9.42 -4.47 3.36
C MET A 322 -10.48 -3.37 3.20
N ILE A 323 -11.42 -3.31 4.14
CA ILE A 323 -12.35 -2.19 4.32
C ILE A 323 -12.19 -1.67 5.75
N SER A 324 -11.99 -0.36 5.90
CA SER A 324 -12.08 0.35 7.17
C SER A 324 -13.28 1.28 7.10
N LEU A 325 -14.17 1.16 8.08
CA LEU A 325 -15.41 1.92 8.16
C LEU A 325 -15.52 2.53 9.55
N ASP A 326 -15.62 3.84 9.64
CA ASP A 326 -16.10 4.52 10.84
C ASP A 326 -17.60 4.80 10.69
N THR A 327 -18.40 4.37 11.67
CA THR A 327 -19.86 4.37 11.59
C THR A 327 -20.54 4.55 12.94
N GLU A 328 -21.60 5.34 12.99
CA GLU A 328 -22.51 5.39 14.16
C GLU A 328 -23.55 4.25 14.15
N SER A 329 -23.67 3.51 13.05
CA SER A 329 -24.64 2.43 12.92
C SER A 329 -24.23 1.20 13.72
N GLN A 330 -25.14 0.67 14.52
CA GLN A 330 -24.86 -0.48 15.40
C GLN A 330 -24.91 -1.84 14.69
N ALA A 331 -25.54 -1.90 13.52
CA ALA A 331 -25.73 -3.14 12.76
C ALA A 331 -25.88 -2.87 11.27
N PHE A 332 -24.97 -3.43 10.47
CA PHE A 332 -24.95 -3.26 9.01
C PHE A 332 -24.41 -4.51 8.31
N GLU A 333 -24.60 -4.57 7.00
CA GLU A 333 -23.99 -5.53 6.10
C GLU A 333 -23.07 -4.82 5.12
N VAL A 334 -21.96 -5.46 4.78
CA VAL A 334 -21.13 -5.07 3.65
C VAL A 334 -21.42 -6.03 2.51
N ARG A 335 -21.71 -5.49 1.33
CA ARG A 335 -22.04 -6.29 0.14
C ARG A 335 -21.24 -5.82 -1.06
N LEU A 336 -20.85 -6.75 -1.93
CA LEU A 336 -19.99 -6.50 -3.09
C LEU A 336 -20.72 -6.86 -4.38
N ASN A 337 -20.45 -6.12 -5.46
CA ASN A 337 -20.98 -6.40 -6.79
C ASN A 337 -19.91 -6.16 -7.86
N THR A 338 -19.75 -7.08 -8.82
CA THR A 338 -18.70 -7.05 -9.87
C THR A 338 -19.16 -6.45 -11.20
N GLU A 339 -20.45 -6.24 -11.39
CA GLU A 339 -21.02 -5.95 -12.72
C GLU A 339 -21.58 -4.54 -12.81
N THR A 340 -22.24 -4.07 -11.76
CA THR A 340 -23.03 -2.83 -11.80
C THR A 340 -22.37 -1.70 -11.01
N SER A 341 -22.59 -0.46 -11.45
CA SER A 341 -22.35 0.73 -10.63
C SER A 341 -23.33 0.80 -9.45
N CYS A 342 -23.17 1.80 -8.58
CA CYS A 342 -24.10 2.06 -7.49
C CYS A 342 -25.52 2.35 -8.01
N ASN A 343 -26.47 1.47 -7.70
CA ASN A 343 -27.91 1.64 -7.90
C ASN A 343 -28.68 0.52 -7.17
N VAL A 344 -30.03 0.57 -7.23
CA VAL A 344 -30.90 -0.43 -6.57
C VAL A 344 -30.72 -1.83 -7.15
N ASP A 345 -30.60 -1.98 -8.46
CA ASP A 345 -30.40 -3.29 -9.11
C ASP A 345 -29.06 -3.91 -8.72
N GLY A 346 -28.03 -3.08 -8.59
CA GLY A 346 -26.70 -3.45 -8.13
C GLY A 346 -26.69 -3.89 -6.67
N PHE A 347 -27.46 -3.20 -5.81
CA PHE A 347 -27.69 -3.66 -4.45
C PHE A 347 -28.37 -5.04 -4.42
N GLN A 348 -29.44 -5.25 -5.19
CA GLN A 348 -30.19 -6.52 -5.19
C GLN A 348 -29.36 -7.71 -5.70
N SER A 349 -28.44 -7.45 -6.64
CA SER A 349 -27.52 -8.46 -7.19
C SER A 349 -26.21 -8.59 -6.41
N SER A 350 -26.00 -7.79 -5.36
CA SER A 350 -24.77 -7.83 -4.55
C SER A 350 -24.69 -9.08 -3.66
N VAL A 351 -23.47 -9.56 -3.44
CA VAL A 351 -23.17 -10.70 -2.59
C VAL A 351 -22.77 -10.22 -1.18
N LEU A 352 -23.26 -10.91 -0.15
CA LEU A 352 -22.90 -10.60 1.24
C LEU A 352 -21.42 -10.90 1.49
N CYS A 353 -20.68 -9.87 1.86
CA CYS A 353 -19.28 -9.94 2.24
C CYS A 353 -19.11 -10.13 3.76
N SER A 354 -19.70 -9.24 4.56
CA SER A 354 -19.68 -9.35 6.02
C SER A 354 -20.96 -8.81 6.65
N SER A 355 -21.25 -9.24 7.87
CA SER A 355 -22.36 -8.76 8.68
C SER A 355 -21.83 -8.35 10.05
N GLU A 356 -21.91 -7.06 10.35
CA GLU A 356 -21.25 -6.46 11.51
C GLU A 356 -22.27 -6.02 12.56
N THR A 357 -21.92 -6.21 13.83
CA THR A 357 -22.68 -5.72 14.99
C THR A 357 -21.75 -4.90 15.88
N ALA A 358 -21.21 -3.83 15.32
CA ALA A 358 -20.25 -2.93 15.95
C ALA A 358 -20.47 -1.50 15.45
N SER A 359 -20.09 -0.51 16.25
CA SER A 359 -20.09 0.92 15.93
C SER A 359 -18.72 1.51 16.24
N GLY A 360 -18.39 2.65 15.65
CA GLY A 360 -17.06 3.25 15.64
C GLY A 360 -16.23 2.68 14.49
N ASN A 361 -14.91 2.58 14.67
CA ASN A 361 -14.03 2.06 13.64
C ASN A 361 -14.13 0.52 13.56
N VAL A 362 -14.69 0.04 12.46
CA VAL A 362 -14.83 -1.37 12.09
C VAL A 362 -13.84 -1.70 10.98
N PHE A 363 -13.04 -2.73 11.20
CA PHE A 363 -12.06 -3.24 10.24
C PHE A 363 -12.50 -4.59 9.70
N ILE A 364 -12.61 -4.68 8.38
CA ILE A 364 -13.01 -5.88 7.65
C ILE A 364 -11.85 -6.27 6.73
N PRO A 365 -10.89 -7.08 7.22
CA PRO A 365 -9.71 -7.47 6.44
C PRO A 365 -10.03 -8.47 5.31
N GLN A 366 -11.19 -9.13 5.38
CA GLN A 366 -11.67 -10.04 4.35
C GLN A 366 -13.16 -10.31 4.59
N CYS A 367 -13.87 -10.68 3.54
CA CYS A 367 -15.26 -11.11 3.66
C CYS A 367 -15.34 -12.44 4.43
N SER A 368 -16.32 -12.56 5.33
CA SER A 368 -16.52 -13.74 6.18
C SER A 368 -17.13 -14.95 5.42
N SER A 369 -17.63 -14.75 4.20
CA SER A 369 -18.17 -15.81 3.34
C SER A 369 -17.09 -16.41 2.41
N SER A 370 -16.51 -17.54 2.84
CA SER A 370 -15.24 -18.10 2.33
C SER A 370 -15.30 -18.92 1.03
N THR A 371 -15.86 -18.42 -0.09
CA THR A 371 -15.89 -19.27 -1.33
C THR A 371 -15.42 -18.68 -2.66
N VAL A 372 -15.18 -17.38 -2.84
CA VAL A 372 -14.61 -16.85 -4.10
C VAL A 372 -13.75 -15.60 -3.85
N ALA A 373 -12.67 -15.44 -4.62
CA ALA A 373 -11.82 -14.24 -4.64
C ALA A 373 -12.67 -12.95 -4.81
N LEU A 374 -12.33 -11.93 -4.02
CA LEU A 374 -13.16 -10.77 -3.67
C LEU A 374 -13.17 -9.68 -4.73
N ALA A 375 -13.60 -10.02 -5.95
CA ALA A 375 -13.82 -9.04 -6.99
C ALA A 375 -15.00 -8.11 -6.62
N ALA A 376 -14.80 -6.81 -6.70
CA ALA A 376 -15.86 -5.81 -6.60
C ALA A 376 -15.61 -4.65 -7.56
N ARG A 377 -16.65 -4.26 -8.27
CA ARG A 377 -16.79 -2.96 -8.91
C ARG A 377 -17.52 -1.97 -8.01
N SER A 378 -18.55 -2.40 -7.28
CA SER A 378 -19.24 -1.56 -6.30
C SER A 378 -19.33 -2.22 -4.93
N VAL A 379 -19.25 -1.38 -3.90
CA VAL A 379 -19.28 -1.78 -2.49
C VAL A 379 -20.43 -1.06 -1.80
N TYR A 380 -21.31 -1.83 -1.16
CA TYR A 380 -22.50 -1.35 -0.48
C TYR A 380 -22.37 -1.57 1.03
N PHE A 381 -22.73 -0.55 1.81
CA PHE A 381 -22.95 -0.63 3.25
C PHE A 381 -24.44 -0.48 3.50
N VAL A 382 -25.06 -1.52 4.07
CA VAL A 382 -26.51 -1.66 4.12
C VAL A 382 -26.97 -1.75 5.56
N ALA A 383 -27.89 -0.88 5.95
CA ALA A 383 -28.47 -0.86 7.28
C ALA A 383 -29.28 -2.13 7.56
N ARG A 384 -29.08 -2.74 8.73
CA ARG A 384 -30.02 -3.74 9.27
C ARG A 384 -31.17 -3.11 10.06
N ASN A 385 -31.01 -1.88 10.53
CA ASN A 385 -31.97 -1.15 11.36
C ASN A 385 -32.52 0.13 10.69
N ASN A 386 -32.83 0.04 9.38
CA ASN A 386 -33.45 1.08 8.54
C ASN A 386 -32.65 2.37 8.28
N LYS A 387 -31.48 2.56 8.91
CA LYS A 387 -30.65 3.74 8.71
C LYS A 387 -29.18 3.38 8.72
N ILE A 388 -28.42 3.95 7.79
CA ILE A 388 -26.97 3.79 7.75
C ILE A 388 -26.30 5.15 7.94
N ASP A 389 -25.28 5.15 8.78
CA ASP A 389 -24.41 6.27 9.10
C ASP A 389 -23.00 5.89 8.68
N VAL A 390 -22.38 6.65 7.78
CA VAL A 390 -20.99 6.39 7.36
C VAL A 390 -20.18 7.65 7.59
N CYS A 391 -19.27 7.59 8.55
CA CYS A 391 -18.46 8.70 9.03
C CYS A 391 -17.12 8.79 8.29
N ASN A 392 -16.49 7.66 8.03
CA ASN A 392 -15.35 7.59 7.12
C ASN A 392 -15.29 6.20 6.51
N VAL A 393 -14.98 6.10 5.22
CA VAL A 393 -14.78 4.82 4.54
C VAL A 393 -13.49 4.82 3.74
N LYS A 394 -12.70 3.78 3.99
CA LYS A 394 -11.51 3.48 3.20
C LYS A 394 -11.56 2.05 2.71
N ILE A 395 -11.44 1.88 1.40
CA ILE A 395 -11.48 0.57 0.75
C ILE A 395 -10.16 0.37 0.04
N TYR A 396 -9.58 -0.80 0.21
CA TYR A 396 -8.25 -1.15 -0.27
C TYR A 396 -8.31 -2.44 -1.07
N GLY A 397 -7.49 -2.55 -2.10
CA GLY A 397 -7.47 -3.71 -2.98
C GLY A 397 -6.66 -3.49 -4.25
N ASP A 398 -6.57 -4.54 -5.06
CA ASP A 398 -5.81 -4.55 -6.31
C ASP A 398 -6.72 -4.65 -7.53
N GLU A 399 -6.48 -3.84 -8.56
CA GLU A 399 -7.30 -3.86 -9.78
C GLU A 399 -7.16 -5.22 -10.50
N ILE A 400 -8.29 -5.89 -10.77
CA ILE A 400 -8.37 -7.12 -11.54
C ILE A 400 -8.36 -6.77 -13.02
N TRP A 401 -7.21 -6.99 -13.65
CA TRP A 401 -7.07 -6.75 -15.09
C TRP A 401 -7.79 -7.84 -15.90
N SER A 402 -8.87 -7.49 -16.59
CA SER A 402 -9.60 -8.36 -17.53
C SER A 402 -8.85 -8.53 -18.87
N GLY A 403 -7.55 -8.82 -18.81
CA GLY A 403 -6.76 -9.21 -19.96
C GLY A 403 -6.85 -10.70 -20.22
N CYS A 404 -7.78 -11.10 -21.10
CA CYS A 404 -8.02 -12.46 -21.63
C CYS A 404 -8.81 -13.42 -20.73
N LEU A 405 -10.14 -13.46 -20.89
CA LEU A 405 -10.81 -14.76 -20.98
C LEU A 405 -10.49 -15.32 -22.37
N ALA A 406 -9.79 -16.45 -22.40
CA ALA A 406 -9.53 -17.18 -23.64
C ALA A 406 -10.86 -17.49 -24.34
N ALA A 407 -10.93 -17.21 -25.64
CA ALA A 407 -11.98 -17.71 -26.52
C ALA A 407 -11.82 -19.22 -26.72
#